data_AF-A0A1T4YB40-F1
#
_entry.id   AF-A0A1T4YB40-F1
#
_cell.length_a   1.000
_cell.length_b   1.000
_cell.length_c   1.000
_cell.angle_alpha   90.00
_cell.angle_beta   90.00
_cell.angle_gamma   90.00
#
_symmetry.space_group_name_H-M   'P 1'
#
loop_
_entity.id
_entity.type
_entity.pdbx_description
1 polymer ?
#
loop_
_entity_poly.entity_id
_entity_poly.type
_entity_poly.pdbx_seq_one_letter_code
_entity_poly.pdbx_strand_id
1 'polypeptide(L)' 'MIAEGEFVTALGDITTKDKDGKRVHQSYCDVWRFRDGQMAELRAFVIPTES' A
#
# COMPACT_ATOMS: atom_id res chain seq x y z
N MET A 1 -10.96 -0.63 -1.22
CA MET A 1 -10.51 0.77 -1.43
C MET A 1 -11.49 1.69 -0.75
N ILE A 2 -10.99 2.72 -0.07
CA ILE A 2 -11.79 3.72 0.66
C ILE A 2 -11.42 5.09 0.07
N ALA A 3 -12.41 5.93 -0.25
CA ALA A 3 -12.18 7.25 -0.81
C ALA A 3 -12.86 8.33 0.06
N GLU A 4 -12.12 9.36 0.42
CA GLU A 4 -12.60 10.47 1.26
C GLU A 4 -11.86 11.78 0.91
N GLY A 5 -12.60 12.79 0.46
CA GLY A 5 -12.02 14.06 0.03
C GLY A 5 -10.99 13.90 -1.10
N GLU A 6 -9.79 14.44 -0.89
CA GLU A 6 -8.66 14.28 -1.80
C GLU A 6 -7.93 12.94 -1.66
N PHE A 7 -8.33 12.08 -0.72
CA PHE A 7 -7.59 10.87 -0.38
C PHE A 7 -8.27 9.60 -0.89
N VAL A 8 -7.43 8.66 -1.34
CA VAL A 8 -7.81 7.28 -1.63
C VAL A 8 -6.89 6.35 -0.87
N THR A 9 -7.45 5.42 -0.12
CA THR A 9 -6.72 4.36 0.57
C THR A 9 -6.99 3.01 -0.09
N ALA A 10 -5.93 2.32 -0.51
CA ALA A 10 -5.99 0.92 -0.93
C ALA A 10 -5.37 0.02 0.13
N LEU A 11 -6.10 -1.05 0.46
CA LEU A 11 -5.61 -2.13 1.31
C LEU A 11 -5.57 -3.41 0.49
N GLY A 12 -4.59 -4.25 0.78
CA GLY A 12 -4.52 -5.60 0.23
C GLY A 12 -3.32 -6.36 0.77
N ASP A 13 -3.07 -7.51 0.16
CA ASP A 13 -1.94 -8.38 0.50
C ASP A 13 -1.01 -8.53 -0.70
N ILE A 14 0.28 -8.66 -0.41
CA ILE A 14 1.33 -8.87 -1.40
C ILE A 14 2.30 -9.94 -0.89
N THR A 15 2.80 -10.76 -1.82
CA THR A 15 3.91 -11.67 -1.54
C THR A 15 5.15 -11.14 -2.21
N THR A 16 6.17 -10.79 -1.42
CA THR A 16 7.47 -10.35 -1.93
C THR A 16 8.52 -11.43 -1.66
N LYS A 17 9.76 -11.20 -2.12
CA LYS A 17 10.92 -12.00 -1.74
C LYS A 17 11.85 -11.13 -0.89
N ASP A 18 12.36 -11.69 0.20
CA ASP A 18 13.43 -11.06 0.96
C ASP A 18 14.79 -11.16 0.22
N LYS A 19 15.84 -10.62 0.86
CA LYS A 19 17.20 -10.63 0.33
C LYS A 19 17.77 -12.03 0.06
N ASP A 20 17.23 -13.06 0.71
CA ASP A 20 17.68 -14.45 0.59
C ASP A 20 16.75 -15.25 -0.35
N GLY A 21 15.78 -14.57 -0.98
CA GLY A 21 14.85 -15.15 -1.93
C GLY A 21 13.64 -15.86 -1.30
N LYS A 22 13.50 -15.81 0.04
CA LYS A 22 12.36 -16.40 0.75
C LYS A 22 11.12 -15.54 0.54
N ARG A 23 9.98 -16.20 0.34
CA ARG A 23 8.69 -15.50 0.24
C ARG A 23 8.30 -14.88 1.58
N VAL A 24 7.88 -13.62 1.54
CA VAL A 24 7.32 -12.89 2.69
C VAL A 24 5.91 -12.45 2.33
N HIS A 25 4.94 -12.86 3.14
CA HIS A 25 3.57 -12.37 3.05
C HIS A 25 3.45 -11.05 3.82
N GLN A 26 2.76 -10.09 3.22
CA GLN A 26 2.64 -8.75 3.78
C GLN A 26 1.26 -8.21 3.48
N SER A 27 0.69 -7.47 4.43
CA SER A 27 -0.45 -6.60 4.17
C SER A 27 0.06 -5.18 3.91
N TYR A 28 -0.58 -4.48 2.98
CA TYR A 28 -0.23 -3.11 2.62
C TYR A 28 -1.42 -2.17 2.78
N CYS A 29 -1.10 -0.89 2.98
CA CYS A 29 -2.01 0.24 2.97
C CYS A 29 -1.33 1.40 2.23
N ASP A 30 -1.81 1.69 1.02
CA ASP A 30 -1.35 2.82 0.23
C ASP A 30 -2.35 3.96 0.37
N VAL A 31 -1.87 5.14 0.76
CA VAL A 31 -2.63 6.38 0.86
C VAL A 31 -2.18 7.30 -0.25
N TRP A 32 -3.04 7.52 -1.24
CA TRP A 32 -2.85 8.50 -2.29
C TRP A 32 -3.59 9.79 -1.95
N ARG A 33 -2.97 10.92 -2.26
CA ARG A 33 -3.64 12.23 -2.29
C ARG A 33 -3.70 12.72 -3.73
N PHE A 34 -4.89 13.09 -4.18
CA PHE A 34 -5.14 13.68 -5.48
C PHE A 34 -5.45 15.16 -5.34
N ARG A 35 -4.86 15.98 -6.19
CA ARG A 35 -5.14 17.41 -6.28
C ARG A 35 -5.28 17.78 -7.75
N ASP A 36 -6.31 18.53 -8.10
CA ASP A 36 -6.59 18.96 -9.48
C ASP A 36 -6.66 17.76 -10.47
N GLY A 37 -7.16 16.61 -10.00
CA GLY A 37 -7.27 15.38 -10.77
C GLY A 37 -5.95 14.62 -11.00
N GLN A 38 -4.84 15.08 -10.41
CA GLN A 38 -3.52 14.46 -10.51
C GLN A 38 -3.07 13.85 -9.18
N MET A 39 -2.30 12.77 -9.23
CA MET A 39 -1.68 12.19 -8.04
C MET A 39 -0.60 13.15 -7.51
N ALA A 40 -0.82 13.70 -6.32
CA ALA A 40 0.04 14.70 -5.70
C ALA A 40 0.98 14.11 -4.64
N GLU A 41 0.55 13.05 -3.94
CA GLU A 41 1.34 12.36 -2.91
C GLU A 41 0.98 10.87 -2.88
N LEU A 42 1.96 10.04 -2.52
CA LEU A 42 1.77 8.65 -2.13
C LEU A 42 2.52 8.40 -0.81
N ARG A 43 1.82 7.77 0.14
CA ARG A 43 2.44 7.16 1.33
C ARG A 43 2.02 5.70 1.43
N ALA A 44 3.00 4.82 1.41
CA ALA A 44 2.80 3.37 1.51
C ALA A 44 3.20 2.86 2.88
N PHE A 45 2.35 2.03 3.48
CA PHE A 45 2.64 1.27 4.69
C PHE A 45 2.58 -0.21 4.37
N VAL A 46 3.60 -0.96 4.75
CA VAL A 46 3.66 -2.40 4.53
C VAL A 46 4.07 -3.06 5.82
N ILE A 47 3.30 -4.06 6.25
CA ILE A 47 3.60 -4.86 7.44
C ILE A 47 3.70 -6.33 7.03
N PRO A 48 4.76 -7.05 7.45
CA PRO A 48 4.78 -8.49 7.34
C PRO A 48 3.58 -9.09 8.07
N THR A 49 2.95 -10.09 7.47
CA THR A 49 1.93 -10.90 8.14
C THR A 49 2.57 -12.20 8.58
N GLU A 50 2.30 -12.62 9.80
CA GLU A 50 2.62 -13.99 10.22
C GLU A 50 1.65 -14.95 9.52
N SER A 51 2.18 -16.10 9.10
CA SER A 51 1.43 -17.18 8.44
C SER A 51 0.96 -18.21 9.45
#